data_AF-A0A9W7J299-F1
#
_entry.id   AF-A0A9W7J299-F1
#
_cell.length_a   1.000
_cell.length_b   1.000
_cell.length_c   1.000
_cell.angle_alpha   90.00
_cell.angle_beta   90.00
_cell.angle_gamma   90.00
#
_symmetry.space_group_name_H-M   'P 1'
#
loop_
_entity.id
_entity.type
_entity.pdbx_description
1 polymer ?
#
loop_
_entity_poly.entity_id
_entity_poly.type
_entity_poly.pdbx_seq_one_letter_code
_entity_poly.pdbx_strand_id
1 'polypeptide(L)'
;MPPTYFPLRWESTGDQWWYASPKDWAAANGHYDLVRELLRIDGNHLIKLTSLRRIRRLETVWDGEEQFDDVAKCRSQVARKLFLECESTKAKNSLIRASYGGWLMYTAASAGDLGFVQQFLETNPLLVFGEGEYGVTDVLYAAARGKNSEVFRLIYDFAVSPRFLTAKGGGFLAGF
;
A
#
# COMPACT_ATOMS: atom_id res chain seq x y z
N MET A 1 -11.31 -24.97 -15.09
CA MET A 1 -10.21 -24.10 -15.56
C MET A 1 -10.31 -22.78 -14.81
N PRO A 2 -9.22 -22.21 -14.28
CA PRO A 2 -9.29 -20.87 -13.71
C PRO A 2 -9.55 -19.88 -14.87
N PRO A 3 -10.30 -18.79 -14.66
CA PRO A 3 -10.53 -17.81 -15.71
C PRO A 3 -9.20 -17.12 -16.05
N THR A 4 -8.78 -17.19 -17.31
CA THR A 4 -7.40 -16.87 -17.68
C THR A 4 -7.08 -15.39 -17.82
N TYR A 5 -8.02 -14.48 -18.10
CA TYR A 5 -7.74 -13.04 -18.14
C TYR A 5 -9.01 -12.23 -17.89
N PHE A 6 -8.93 -11.24 -16.99
CA PHE A 6 -10.02 -10.30 -16.70
C PHE A 6 -10.26 -9.33 -17.88
N PRO A 7 -11.52 -8.88 -18.10
CA PRO A 7 -11.89 -8.12 -19.27
C PRO A 7 -11.35 -6.69 -19.21
N LEU A 8 -10.39 -6.39 -20.09
CA LEU A 8 -9.86 -5.06 -20.34
C LEU A 8 -10.91 -4.24 -21.10
N ARG A 9 -11.76 -3.49 -20.40
CA ARG A 9 -12.66 -2.50 -21.02
C ARG A 9 -12.08 -1.10 -20.86
N TRP A 10 -11.79 -0.45 -21.98
CA TRP A 10 -11.31 0.93 -22.08
C TRP A 10 -12.36 1.77 -22.81
N GLU A 11 -13.15 2.58 -22.11
CA GLU A 11 -14.01 3.60 -22.75
C GLU A 11 -14.11 4.89 -21.93
N SER A 12 -14.54 5.96 -22.60
CA SER A 12 -14.37 7.39 -22.30
C SER A 12 -14.91 7.90 -20.95
N THR A 13 -14.02 8.61 -20.23
CA THR A 13 -14.21 9.71 -19.25
C THR A 13 -15.60 9.89 -18.61
N GLY A 14 -15.82 9.21 -17.48
CA GLY A 14 -16.97 9.43 -16.58
C GLY A 14 -16.74 8.94 -15.14
N ASP A 15 -17.71 9.25 -14.27
CA ASP A 15 -17.67 9.10 -12.79
C ASP A 15 -17.98 7.67 -12.28
N GLN A 16 -17.54 6.64 -13.00
CA GLN A 16 -17.90 5.24 -12.71
C GLN A 16 -16.72 4.41 -12.15
N TRP A 17 -17.07 3.39 -11.38
CA TRP A 17 -16.24 2.60 -10.46
C TRP A 17 -15.48 1.43 -11.12
N TRP A 18 -15.59 1.23 -12.43
CA TRP A 18 -14.98 0.11 -13.17
C TRP A 18 -13.62 0.40 -13.84
N TYR A 19 -12.96 1.52 -13.51
CA TYR A 19 -11.64 1.90 -14.06
C TYR A 19 -10.44 1.40 -13.26
N ALA A 20 -10.34 0.09 -13.01
CA ALA A 20 -9.04 -0.48 -12.66
C ALA A 20 -8.11 -0.29 -13.86
N SER A 21 -7.06 0.52 -13.70
CA SER A 21 -6.11 0.78 -14.78
C SER A 21 -5.33 -0.50 -15.10
N PRO A 22 -4.72 -0.64 -16.29
CA PRO A 22 -3.85 -1.78 -16.58
C PRO A 22 -2.79 -2.02 -15.50
N LYS A 23 -2.34 -0.96 -14.84
CA LYS A 23 -1.41 -1.03 -13.72
C LYS A 23 -2.04 -1.58 -12.44
N ASP A 24 -3.27 -1.16 -12.12
CA ASP A 24 -4.01 -1.68 -10.96
C ASP A 24 -4.24 -3.19 -11.12
N TRP A 25 -4.59 -3.63 -12.33
CA TRP A 25 -4.73 -5.04 -12.69
C TRP A 25 -3.41 -5.80 -12.61
N ALA A 26 -2.34 -5.26 -13.20
CA ALA A 26 -1.03 -5.88 -13.14
C ALA A 26 -0.56 -6.04 -11.67
N ALA A 27 -0.81 -5.04 -10.82
CA ALA A 27 -0.49 -5.11 -9.40
C ALA A 27 -1.36 -6.14 -8.66
N ALA A 28 -2.66 -6.19 -8.96
CA ALA A 28 -3.59 -7.17 -8.38
C ALA A 28 -3.23 -8.63 -8.70
N ASN A 29 -2.61 -8.86 -9.86
CA ASN A 29 -2.15 -10.18 -10.30
C ASN A 29 -0.66 -10.44 -9.99
N GLY A 30 0.02 -9.55 -9.27
CA GLY A 30 1.42 -9.75 -8.87
C GLY A 30 2.44 -9.57 -10.01
N HIS A 31 2.03 -9.04 -11.17
CA HIS A 31 2.87 -8.84 -12.36
C HIS A 31 3.79 -7.63 -12.20
N TYR A 32 4.80 -7.78 -11.34
CA TYR A 32 5.77 -6.74 -11.02
C TYR A 32 6.44 -6.11 -12.25
N ASP A 33 6.97 -6.93 -13.18
CA ASP A 33 7.70 -6.40 -14.34
C ASP A 33 6.80 -5.52 -15.20
N LEU A 34 5.53 -5.91 -15.39
CA LEU A 34 4.56 -5.10 -16.11
C LEU A 34 4.24 -3.80 -15.36
N VAL A 35 4.06 -3.85 -14.04
CA VAL A 35 3.87 -2.65 -13.22
C VAL A 35 5.06 -1.69 -13.34
N ARG A 36 6.29 -2.23 -13.35
CA ARG A 36 7.52 -1.45 -13.52
C ARG A 36 7.58 -0.80 -14.89
N GLU A 37 7.31 -1.51 -15.97
CA GLU A 37 7.31 -0.93 -17.31
C GLU A 37 6.21 0.13 -17.48
N LEU A 38 5.00 -0.11 -16.96
CA LEU A 38 3.90 0.87 -16.98
C LEU A 38 4.25 2.14 -16.18
N LEU A 39 5.01 2.01 -15.09
CA LEU A 39 5.54 3.14 -14.32
C LEU A 39 6.58 3.95 -15.08
N ARG A 40 7.41 3.31 -15.91
CA ARG A 40 8.43 3.99 -16.73
C ARG A 40 7.80 4.78 -17.87
N ILE A 41 6.69 4.28 -18.43
CA ILE A 41 5.97 4.96 -19.51
C ILE A 41 5.42 6.31 -19.05
N ASP A 42 4.93 6.41 -17.80
CA ASP A 42 4.55 7.69 -17.19
C ASP A 42 4.65 7.62 -15.66
N GLY A 43 5.56 8.43 -15.11
CA GLY A 43 5.84 8.50 -13.68
C GLY A 43 4.65 8.98 -12.84
N ASN A 44 3.68 9.70 -13.43
CA ASN A 44 2.45 10.09 -12.74
C ASN A 44 1.55 8.89 -12.42
N HIS A 45 1.78 7.74 -13.06
CA HIS A 45 1.08 6.50 -12.70
C HIS A 45 1.42 6.01 -11.29
N LEU A 46 2.55 6.42 -10.69
CA LEU A 46 2.86 6.06 -9.30
C LEU A 46 1.84 6.68 -8.35
N ILE A 47 1.60 7.98 -8.47
CA ILE A 47 0.60 8.72 -7.67
C ILE A 47 -0.77 8.05 -7.75
N LYS A 48 -1.18 7.59 -8.93
CA LYS A 48 -2.45 6.87 -9.10
C LYS A 48 -2.47 5.53 -8.36
N LEU A 49 -1.40 4.73 -8.43
CA LEU A 49 -1.32 3.43 -7.74
C LEU A 49 -1.31 3.58 -6.22
N THR A 50 -0.69 4.65 -5.72
CA THR A 50 -0.52 4.91 -4.29
C THR A 50 -1.65 5.73 -3.68
N SER A 51 -2.67 6.16 -4.43
CA SER A 51 -3.78 6.93 -3.87
C SER A 51 -4.70 6.06 -3.01
N LEU A 52 -4.90 6.43 -1.74
CA LEU A 52 -5.76 5.73 -0.79
C LEU A 52 -7.22 5.72 -1.30
N ARG A 53 -7.71 6.86 -1.80
CA ARG A 53 -9.08 6.96 -2.36
C ARG A 53 -9.28 5.97 -3.51
N ARG A 54 -8.26 5.78 -4.34
CA ARG A 54 -8.30 4.82 -5.45
C ARG A 54 -8.24 3.38 -4.94
N ILE A 55 -7.35 3.09 -4.00
CA ILE A 55 -7.22 1.74 -3.41
C ILE A 55 -8.53 1.30 -2.75
N ARG A 56 -9.15 2.13 -1.91
CA ARG A 56 -10.43 1.79 -1.26
C ARG A 56 -11.55 1.46 -2.25
N ARG A 57 -11.61 2.20 -3.36
CA ARG A 57 -12.56 1.88 -4.45
C ARG A 57 -12.27 0.52 -5.07
N LEU A 58 -10.99 0.19 -5.31
CA LEU A 58 -10.61 -1.12 -5.84
C LEU A 58 -10.88 -2.25 -4.84
N GLU A 59 -10.69 -2.02 -3.54
CA GLU A 59 -11.02 -2.99 -2.50
C GLU A 59 -12.50 -3.38 -2.53
N THR A 60 -13.42 -2.42 -2.72
CA THR A 60 -14.85 -2.75 -2.87
C THR A 60 -15.19 -3.63 -4.08
N VAL A 61 -14.29 -3.69 -5.08
CA VAL A 61 -14.44 -4.58 -6.25
C VAL A 61 -13.94 -5.98 -5.93
N TRP A 62 -12.90 -6.10 -5.11
CA TRP A 62 -12.22 -7.37 -4.82
C TRP A 62 -12.76 -8.08 -3.59
N ASP A 63 -13.28 -7.35 -2.59
CA ASP A 63 -13.68 -7.89 -1.29
C ASP A 63 -14.94 -8.80 -1.34
N GLY A 64 -15.62 -8.90 -2.50
CA GLY A 64 -16.89 -9.62 -2.64
C GLY A 64 -16.81 -11.07 -3.14
N GLU A 65 -15.66 -11.52 -3.66
CA GLU A 65 -15.55 -12.83 -4.30
C GLU A 65 -14.30 -13.58 -3.82
N GLU A 66 -14.45 -14.84 -3.39
CA GLU A 66 -13.34 -15.70 -2.90
C GLU A 66 -12.17 -15.79 -3.91
N GLN A 67 -12.45 -15.60 -5.20
CA GLN A 67 -11.43 -15.59 -6.26
C GLN A 67 -10.40 -14.45 -6.13
N PHE A 68 -10.65 -13.45 -5.29
CA PHE A 68 -9.78 -12.27 -5.12
C PHE A 68 -9.07 -12.20 -3.75
N ASP A 69 -9.12 -13.28 -2.95
CA ASP A 69 -8.46 -13.33 -1.64
C ASP A 69 -6.93 -13.13 -1.71
N ASP A 70 -6.33 -13.36 -2.88
CA ASP A 70 -4.89 -13.20 -3.12
C ASP A 70 -4.48 -11.78 -3.54
N VAL A 71 -5.43 -10.92 -3.93
CA VAL A 71 -5.14 -9.60 -4.51
C VAL A 71 -4.33 -8.73 -3.56
N ALA A 72 -4.66 -8.73 -2.26
CA ALA A 72 -3.90 -7.98 -1.26
C ALA A 72 -2.45 -8.47 -1.18
N LYS A 73 -2.23 -9.79 -1.20
CA LYS A 73 -0.89 -10.41 -1.18
C LYS A 73 -0.10 -10.08 -2.44
N CYS A 74 -0.72 -10.21 -3.61
CA CYS A 74 -0.12 -9.86 -4.89
C CYS A 74 0.34 -8.39 -4.93
N ARG A 75 -0.51 -7.48 -4.45
CA ARG A 75 -0.17 -6.05 -4.36
C ARG A 75 0.96 -5.78 -3.38
N SER A 76 0.97 -6.43 -2.21
CA SER A 76 2.07 -6.35 -1.25
C SER A 76 3.39 -6.84 -1.86
N GLN A 77 3.37 -7.95 -2.60
CA GLN A 77 4.57 -8.46 -3.28
C GLN A 77 5.12 -7.47 -4.33
N VAL A 78 4.24 -6.84 -5.11
CA VAL A 78 4.64 -5.82 -6.09
C VAL A 78 5.21 -4.60 -5.37
N ALA A 79 4.55 -4.12 -4.31
CA ALA A 79 5.02 -3.01 -3.49
C ALA A 79 6.41 -3.29 -2.89
N ARG A 80 6.62 -4.51 -2.35
CA ARG A 80 7.90 -4.96 -1.80
C ARG A 80 9.01 -4.99 -2.85
N LYS A 81 8.73 -5.51 -4.05
CA LYS A 81 9.72 -5.54 -5.13
C LYS A 81 10.08 -4.13 -5.60
N LEU A 82 9.10 -3.23 -5.76
CA LEU A 82 9.33 -1.83 -6.11
C LEU A 82 10.19 -1.13 -5.04
N PHE A 83 9.92 -1.39 -3.77
CA PHE A 83 10.72 -0.88 -2.65
C PHE A 83 12.18 -1.35 -2.74
N LEU A 84 12.42 -2.66 -2.91
CA LEU A 84 13.77 -3.20 -3.00
C LEU A 84 14.55 -2.71 -4.23
N GLU A 85 13.88 -2.51 -5.38
CA GLU A 85 14.50 -1.92 -6.58
C GLU A 85 14.92 -0.47 -6.32
N CYS A 86 14.08 0.33 -5.64
CA CYS A 86 14.41 1.70 -5.26
C CYS A 86 15.52 1.81 -4.20
N GLU A 87 15.62 0.87 -3.27
CA GLU A 87 16.71 0.85 -2.27
C GLU A 87 18.04 0.36 -2.84
N SER A 88 18.02 -0.61 -3.76
CA SER A 88 19.24 -1.18 -4.36
C SER A 88 19.89 -0.25 -5.39
N THR A 89 19.06 0.51 -6.12
CA THR A 89 19.55 1.60 -6.94
C THR A 89 19.93 2.75 -6.01
N LYS A 90 21.23 2.99 -5.76
CA LYS A 90 21.77 4.12 -4.96
C LYS A 90 21.35 5.53 -5.45
N ALA A 91 20.42 5.61 -6.40
CA ALA A 91 19.68 6.81 -6.72
C ALA A 91 19.00 7.35 -5.45
N LYS A 92 18.96 8.66 -5.29
CA LYS A 92 18.46 9.36 -4.09
C LYS A 92 16.95 9.19 -3.82
N ASN A 93 16.30 8.17 -4.39
CA ASN A 93 14.86 8.02 -4.54
C ASN A 93 14.33 6.77 -3.81
N SER A 94 14.60 6.68 -2.51
CA SER A 94 13.86 5.75 -1.65
C SER A 94 12.37 6.07 -1.73
N LEU A 95 11.50 5.06 -1.89
CA LEU A 95 10.04 5.27 -1.89
C LEU A 95 9.55 5.89 -0.57
N ILE A 96 10.22 5.58 0.54
CA ILE A 96 9.95 6.20 1.84
C ILE A 96 10.31 7.68 1.78
N ARG A 97 11.50 8.02 1.27
CA ARG A 97 11.92 9.43 1.11
C ARG A 97 11.03 10.22 0.13
N ALA A 98 10.40 9.52 -0.81
CA ALA A 98 9.44 10.09 -1.75
C ALA A 98 7.99 10.12 -1.21
N SER A 99 7.80 9.91 0.09
CA SER A 99 6.52 10.01 0.80
C SER A 99 5.47 8.96 0.41
N TYR A 100 5.94 7.78 0.01
CA TYR A 100 5.09 6.62 -0.27
C TYR A 100 5.13 5.55 0.82
N GLY A 101 5.76 5.82 1.97
CA GLY A 101 5.82 4.85 3.08
C GLY A 101 4.43 4.48 3.59
N GLY A 102 3.49 5.41 3.64
CA GLY A 102 2.11 5.14 4.06
C GLY A 102 1.39 4.13 3.16
N TRP A 103 1.62 4.22 1.84
CA TRP A 103 1.12 3.26 0.86
C TRP A 103 1.75 1.87 1.05
N LEU A 104 3.07 1.81 1.25
CA LEU A 104 3.79 0.56 1.50
C LEU A 104 3.29 -0.11 2.78
N MET A 105 3.11 0.67 3.85
CA MET A 105 2.59 0.19 5.13
C MET A 105 1.15 -0.34 5.00
N TYR A 106 0.27 0.41 4.33
CA TYR A 106 -1.12 0.01 4.11
C TYR A 106 -1.23 -1.28 3.28
N THR A 107 -0.42 -1.40 2.21
CA THR A 107 -0.44 -2.59 1.35
C THR A 107 0.12 -3.83 2.06
N ALA A 108 1.18 -3.68 2.85
CA ALA A 108 1.71 -4.75 3.69
C ALA A 108 0.70 -5.20 4.76
N ALA A 109 0.07 -4.23 5.44
CA ALA A 109 -0.93 -4.49 6.47
C ALA A 109 -2.17 -5.20 5.91
N SER A 110 -2.70 -4.74 4.77
CA SER A 110 -3.85 -5.37 4.12
C SER A 110 -3.58 -6.77 3.56
N ALA A 111 -2.32 -7.10 3.29
CA ALA A 111 -1.91 -8.47 2.94
C ALA A 111 -1.69 -9.39 4.15
N GLY A 112 -1.72 -8.84 5.37
CA GLY A 112 -1.33 -9.57 6.57
C GLY A 112 0.16 -9.95 6.60
N ASP A 113 1.01 -9.20 5.90
CA ASP A 113 2.45 -9.47 5.77
C ASP A 113 3.22 -8.93 6.98
N LEU A 114 3.32 -9.76 8.03
CA LEU A 114 4.00 -9.40 9.28
C LEU A 114 5.46 -9.04 9.08
N GLY A 115 6.20 -9.81 8.28
CA GLY A 115 7.62 -9.59 8.07
C GLY A 115 7.88 -8.25 7.38
N PHE A 116 7.05 -7.91 6.39
CA PHE A 116 7.20 -6.63 5.68
C PHE A 116 6.81 -5.44 6.56
N VAL A 117 5.73 -5.55 7.34
CA VAL A 117 5.34 -4.52 8.32
C VAL A 117 6.42 -4.31 9.38
N GLN A 118 6.96 -5.38 9.95
CA GLN A 118 8.00 -5.31 10.97
C GLN A 118 9.26 -4.62 10.44
N GLN A 119 9.69 -4.96 9.21
CA GLN A 119 10.83 -4.32 8.56
C GLN A 119 10.66 -2.79 8.47
N PHE A 120 9.46 -2.30 8.15
CA PHE A 120 9.18 -0.86 8.11
C PHE A 120 9.21 -0.22 9.49
N LEU A 121 8.53 -0.81 10.47
CA LEU A 121 8.41 -0.24 11.81
C LEU A 121 9.74 -0.27 12.58
N GLU A 122 10.61 -1.24 12.32
CA GLU A 122 11.98 -1.26 12.88
C GLU A 122 12.86 -0.16 12.29
N THR A 123 12.69 0.14 10.99
CA THR A 123 13.48 1.16 10.28
C THR A 123 12.97 2.58 10.57
N ASN A 124 11.65 2.76 10.54
CA ASN A 124 10.98 4.03 10.81
C ASN A 124 9.71 3.81 11.65
N PRO A 125 9.83 3.81 12.99
CA PRO A 125 8.71 3.58 13.89
C PRO A 125 7.56 4.61 13.75
N LEU A 126 7.83 5.83 13.26
CA LEU A 126 6.82 6.88 13.09
C LEU A 126 5.86 6.61 11.93
N LEU A 127 6.20 5.69 11.03
CA LEU A 127 5.35 5.35 9.89
C LEU A 127 3.98 4.81 10.31
N VAL A 128 3.86 4.31 11.55
CA VAL A 128 2.59 3.89 12.15
C VAL A 128 1.54 5.00 12.20
N PHE A 129 1.97 6.27 12.32
CA PHE A 129 1.05 7.41 12.31
C PHE A 129 0.58 7.79 10.92
N GLY A 130 1.20 7.22 9.89
CA GLY A 130 0.87 7.47 8.50
C GLY A 130 1.85 8.41 7.78
N GLU A 131 1.76 8.39 6.46
CA GLU A 131 2.51 9.25 5.55
C GLU A 131 1.70 9.45 4.26
N GLY A 132 1.68 10.68 3.74
CA GLY A 132 0.87 11.03 2.56
C GLY A 132 -0.63 10.98 2.84
N GLU A 133 -1.38 10.23 2.04
CA GLU A 133 -2.85 10.08 2.17
C GLU A 133 -3.28 9.08 3.27
N TYR A 134 -2.32 8.37 3.89
CA TYR A 134 -2.59 7.27 4.80
C TYR A 134 -2.32 7.72 6.23
N GLY A 135 -3.33 7.66 7.10
CA GLY A 135 -3.19 7.84 8.54
C GLY A 135 -3.23 6.53 9.32
N VAL A 136 -2.97 6.61 10.64
CA VAL A 136 -3.02 5.45 11.55
C VAL A 136 -4.33 4.66 11.46
N THR A 137 -5.47 5.35 11.33
CA THR A 137 -6.78 4.70 11.21
C THR A 137 -6.90 3.91 9.90
N ASP A 138 -6.34 4.41 8.81
CA ASP A 138 -6.34 3.72 7.52
C ASP A 138 -5.45 2.47 7.58
N VAL A 139 -4.31 2.56 8.25
CA VAL A 139 -3.39 1.43 8.46
C VAL A 139 -4.00 0.37 9.39
N LEU A 140 -4.70 0.77 10.45
CA LEU A 140 -5.43 -0.16 11.33
C LEU A 140 -6.59 -0.82 10.60
N TYR A 141 -7.31 -0.08 9.76
CA TYR A 141 -8.32 -0.65 8.86
C TYR A 141 -7.71 -1.71 7.93
N ALA A 142 -6.57 -1.42 7.31
CA ALA A 142 -5.84 -2.37 6.47
C ALA A 142 -5.41 -3.62 7.26
N ALA A 143 -4.91 -3.47 8.48
CA ALA A 143 -4.53 -4.60 9.30
C ALA A 143 -5.71 -5.50 9.68
N ALA A 144 -6.87 -4.91 9.99
CA ALA A 144 -8.08 -5.65 10.32
C ALA A 144 -8.57 -6.52 9.15
N ARG A 145 -8.49 -6.01 7.91
CA ARG A 145 -8.85 -6.77 6.70
C ARG A 145 -7.83 -7.84 6.31
N GLY A 146 -6.56 -7.69 6.72
CA GLY A 146 -5.49 -8.63 6.37
C GLY A 146 -5.59 -10.02 7.01
N LYS A 147 -6.63 -10.28 7.83
CA LYS A 147 -6.91 -11.56 8.51
C LYS A 147 -5.70 -12.09 9.33
N ASN A 148 -4.79 -11.21 9.74
CA ASN A 148 -3.62 -11.53 10.57
C ASN A 148 -3.61 -10.64 11.82
N SER A 149 -3.99 -11.21 12.97
CA SER A 149 -4.08 -10.49 14.23
C SER A 149 -2.73 -10.00 14.75
N GLU A 150 -1.62 -10.67 14.39
CA GLU A 150 -0.28 -10.25 14.81
C GLU A 150 0.12 -8.94 14.15
N VAL A 151 -0.24 -8.75 12.88
CA VAL A 151 -0.03 -7.48 12.16
C VAL A 151 -0.80 -6.35 12.83
N PHE A 152 -2.09 -6.57 13.11
CA PHE A 152 -2.91 -5.57 13.79
C PHE A 152 -2.33 -5.20 15.16
N ARG A 153 -1.98 -6.21 15.95
CA ARG A 153 -1.39 -6.00 17.27
C ARG A 153 -0.07 -5.26 17.21
N LEU A 154 0.83 -5.63 16.30
CA LEU A 154 2.12 -4.96 16.12
C LEU A 154 1.93 -3.46 15.80
N ILE A 155 1.04 -3.14 14.86
CA ILE A 155 0.73 -1.75 14.48
C ILE A 155 0.13 -0.99 15.67
N TYR A 156 -0.82 -1.61 16.36
CA TYR A 156 -1.46 -1.01 17.54
C TYR A 156 -0.44 -0.72 18.65
N ASP A 157 0.40 -1.70 18.99
CA ASP A 157 1.43 -1.60 20.04
C ASP A 157 2.43 -0.47 19.74
N PHE A 158 2.79 -0.27 18.47
CA PHE A 158 3.60 0.89 18.06
C PHE A 158 2.80 2.21 18.20
N ALA A 159 1.56 2.27 17.72
CA ALA A 159 0.75 3.50 17.77
C ALA A 159 0.50 4.01 19.20
N VAL A 160 0.35 3.10 20.17
CA VAL A 160 0.10 3.46 21.59
C VAL A 160 1.39 3.54 22.42
N SER A 161 2.56 3.32 21.82
CA SER A 161 3.82 3.26 22.55
C SER A 161 4.23 4.61 23.14
N PRO A 162 4.58 4.69 24.44
CA PRO A 162 5.05 5.92 25.07
C PRO A 162 6.36 6.46 24.48
N ARG A 163 7.07 5.65 23.70
CA ARG A 163 8.32 6.02 23.00
C ARG A 163 8.16 7.26 22.11
N PHE A 164 6.93 7.53 21.67
CA PHE A 164 6.58 8.69 20.85
C PHE A 164 6.08 9.90 21.66
N LEU A 165 5.67 9.68 22.92
CA LEU A 165 5.21 10.74 23.83
C LEU A 165 6.38 11.48 24.52
N THR A 166 7.56 10.86 24.58
CA THR A 166 8.76 11.43 25.21
C THR A 166 9.64 12.24 24.25
N ALA A 167 9.30 12.33 22.95
CA ALA A 167 9.94 13.23 22.00
C ALA A 167 9.47 14.69 22.19
N LYS A 168 9.51 15.20 23.43
CA LYS A 168 9.34 16.63 23.70
C LYS A 168 10.61 17.36 23.28
N GLY A 169 10.59 17.94 22.07
CA GLY A 169 11.66 18.84 21.62
C GLY A 169 11.52 19.43 20.22
N GLY A 170 10.57 19.01 19.40
CA GLY A 170 10.41 19.61 18.06
C GLY A 170 9.14 19.19 17.34
N GLY A 171 8.08 19.99 17.51
CA GLY A 171 7.00 20.12 16.53
C GLY A 171 6.14 18.89 16.26
N PHE A 172 5.38 18.41 17.24
CA PHE A 172 4.10 17.76 16.93
C PHE A 172 3.08 18.88 16.77
N LEU A 173 2.81 19.30 15.53
CA LEU A 173 1.70 20.21 15.28
C LEU A 173 0.40 19.45 15.57
N ALA A 174 -0.25 19.89 16.65
CA ALA A 174 -1.63 19.58 16.91
C ALA A 174 -2.47 20.01 15.70
N GLY A 175 -3.19 19.06 15.14
CA GLY A 175 -4.16 19.25 14.07
C GLY A 175 -5.02 18.00 14.00
N PHE A 176 -5.93 17.87 14.97
CA PHE A 176 -7.16 17.12 14.76
C PHE A 176 -8.03 17.88 13.77
#